data_AF-A0A7W1KKN8-F1
#
_entry.id   AF-A0A7W1KKN8-F1
#
_cell.length_a   1.000
_cell.length_b   1.000
_cell.length_c   1.000
_cell.angle_alpha   90.00
_cell.angle_beta   90.00
_cell.angle_gamma   90.00
#
_symmetry.space_group_name_H-M   'P 1'
#
loop_
_entity.id
_entity.type
_entity.pdbx_description
1 polymer ?
#
loop_
_entity_poly.entity_id
_entity_poly.type
_entity_poly.pdbx_seq_one_letter_code
_entity_poly.pdbx_strand_id
1 'polypeptide(L)'
;MRRIGLALGVLIPALFTSACDSFRNLFSAHADVAAEAGSQKLTSERLAQVLGSAKGVKPSHETGNFIANVWIDYALFAEAAATGKLPFDSAGIAQVVWPEMAELKGSHWHDTLMARRSNVGPGAADSVYKADQVRVLQHILFRVPPNAVPEVRNVARKKATGTLGRLKRGADFSTLASELSEDPGSRMERGFLPASPKGKFVTAFDSAGWTLAPGGLSGVVETPFGYHIIKRPDQSGARERLNSYLTESAGTRLDSLYMDSLALTRKIKVARGAAAAMREAGENPDAARRSNKTLVSFQGGELTVGEFMRWLQALPPQYIAQLKQANDSMLTQFAKILTQNVLLLEQADSAKISITPEEWQGLQARYRSQIDTLRAEMGLDDSTLGDSSVAVAERGKVAALKLEEYFDRLVGGKTRLRPLPSALATLLRERSTYKVHDGGINRAIELAQAESAKADSARQGTGPMQPAPGGPPVPGLGPDTNRAKAPAPKRAPAPRAPADSAPANPGN
;
A
#
# COMPACT_ATOMS: atom_id res chain seq x y z
N MET A 1 65.08 41.82 -9.27
CA MET A 1 65.91 40.78 -9.91
C MET A 1 65.01 39.61 -10.23
N ARG A 2 64.55 39.45 -11.49
CA ARG A 2 64.91 38.33 -12.42
C ARG A 2 65.13 37.00 -11.66
N ARG A 3 64.39 35.92 -11.94
CA ARG A 3 64.35 35.26 -13.26
C ARG A 3 63.00 34.64 -13.60
N ILE A 4 62.71 34.77 -14.89
CA ILE A 4 61.62 34.22 -15.68
C ILE A 4 62.03 32.79 -16.12
N GLY A 5 61.07 31.87 -16.11
CA GLY A 5 61.17 30.57 -16.76
C GLY A 5 59.81 30.20 -17.35
N LEU A 6 59.60 30.54 -18.62
CA LEU A 6 58.47 30.11 -19.45
C LEU A 6 58.67 28.65 -19.85
N ALA A 7 57.62 27.82 -19.74
CA ALA A 7 57.47 26.64 -20.58
C ALA A 7 55.97 26.36 -20.85
N LEU A 8 55.68 26.29 -22.15
CA LEU A 8 54.48 25.76 -22.83
C LEU A 8 53.77 24.66 -22.03
N GLY A 9 52.44 24.63 -21.90
CA GLY A 9 51.47 24.74 -22.99
C GLY A 9 51.00 23.35 -23.40
N VAL A 10 50.14 22.71 -22.59
CA VAL A 10 49.25 21.62 -23.02
C VAL A 10 47.88 21.84 -22.37
N LEU A 11 46.94 22.35 -23.17
CA LEU A 11 45.50 22.27 -22.88
C LEU A 11 45.08 20.81 -23.01
N ILE A 12 44.64 20.18 -21.92
CA ILE A 12 43.87 18.93 -21.97
C ILE A 12 42.42 19.31 -21.61
N PRO A 13 41.41 19.01 -22.44
CA PRO A 13 40.02 19.23 -22.06
C PRO A 13 39.67 18.27 -20.93
N ALA A 14 39.29 18.84 -19.79
CA ALA A 14 38.67 18.14 -18.68
C ALA A 14 37.27 17.66 -19.08
N LEU A 15 37.16 16.45 -19.61
CA LEU A 15 35.92 15.70 -19.78
C LEU A 15 36.27 14.23 -19.59
N PHE A 16 35.98 13.68 -18.39
CA PHE A 16 35.78 12.26 -18.05
C PHE A 16 36.05 12.06 -16.54
N THR A 17 35.18 12.59 -15.67
CA THR A 17 35.24 12.27 -14.22
C THR A 17 34.01 11.53 -13.70
N SER A 18 32.99 11.25 -14.53
CA SER A 18 31.84 10.43 -14.11
C SER A 18 31.93 8.96 -14.51
N ALA A 19 32.95 8.54 -15.26
CA ALA A 19 33.14 7.16 -15.72
C ALA A 19 34.15 6.36 -14.87
N CYS A 20 34.96 7.03 -14.05
CA CYS A 20 36.02 6.38 -13.26
C CYS A 20 35.52 5.75 -11.95
N ASP A 21 34.42 6.22 -11.36
CA ASP A 21 33.85 5.58 -10.16
C ASP A 21 33.19 4.23 -10.47
N SER A 22 32.50 4.12 -11.62
CA SER A 22 31.93 2.84 -12.07
C SER A 22 32.99 1.78 -12.39
N PHE A 23 34.16 2.18 -12.90
CA PHE A 23 35.24 1.25 -13.22
C PHE A 23 36.04 0.80 -11.98
N ARG A 24 36.10 1.64 -10.94
CA ARG A 24 36.81 1.31 -9.69
C ARG A 24 36.04 0.30 -8.83
N ASN A 25 34.71 0.28 -8.94
CA ASN A 25 33.85 -0.69 -8.25
C ASN A 25 33.86 -2.09 -8.87
N LEU A 26 34.22 -2.23 -10.15
CA LEU A 26 34.38 -3.52 -10.86
C LEU A 26 35.54 -4.37 -10.29
N PHE A 27 36.49 -3.76 -9.59
CA PHE A 27 37.63 -4.45 -8.95
C PHE A 27 37.58 -4.39 -7.41
N SER A 28 36.40 -4.12 -6.83
CA SER A 28 36.24 -4.09 -5.37
C SER A 28 36.33 -5.50 -4.79
N ALA A 29 37.07 -5.67 -3.69
CA ALA A 29 37.37 -6.93 -3.00
C ALA A 29 36.14 -7.65 -2.37
N HIS A 30 34.91 -7.29 -2.77
CA HIS A 30 33.65 -7.79 -2.20
C HIS A 30 32.64 -8.20 -3.28
N ALA A 31 33.08 -8.50 -4.51
CA ALA A 31 32.18 -8.96 -5.59
C ALA A 31 31.40 -10.25 -5.22
N ASP A 32 31.85 -11.02 -4.23
CA ASP A 32 31.24 -12.27 -3.79
C ASP A 32 30.19 -12.10 -2.68
N VAL A 33 30.07 -10.90 -2.09
CA VAL A 33 29.12 -10.61 -1.00
C VAL A 33 28.19 -9.48 -1.44
N ALA A 34 26.89 -9.74 -1.48
CA ALA A 34 25.89 -8.74 -1.83
C ALA A 34 25.41 -7.92 -0.62
N ALA A 35 25.37 -8.52 0.57
CA ALA A 35 25.01 -7.82 1.81
C ALA A 35 25.62 -8.48 3.06
N GLU A 36 25.76 -7.68 4.12
CA GLU A 36 26.21 -8.10 5.45
C GLU A 36 25.24 -7.57 6.50
N ALA A 37 24.94 -8.37 7.52
CA ALA A 37 24.06 -8.02 8.63
C ALA A 37 24.57 -8.69 9.91
N GLY A 38 25.12 -7.89 10.83
CA GLY A 38 25.83 -8.37 12.00
C GLY A 38 26.96 -9.32 11.61
N SER A 39 26.83 -10.58 12.04
CA SER A 39 27.79 -11.65 11.72
C SER A 39 27.48 -12.44 10.44
N GLN A 40 26.34 -12.18 9.80
CA GLN A 40 25.81 -12.94 8.67
C GLN A 40 26.17 -12.25 7.34
N LYS A 41 26.30 -13.05 6.28
CA LYS A 41 26.59 -12.57 4.92
C LYS A 41 25.65 -13.19 3.89
N LEU A 42 25.13 -12.36 2.99
CA LEU A 42 24.44 -12.79 1.79
C LEU A 42 25.46 -12.81 0.65
N THR A 43 25.76 -13.99 0.12
CA THR A 43 26.67 -14.10 -1.04
C THR A 43 25.98 -13.67 -2.33
N SER A 44 26.77 -13.25 -3.30
CA SER A 44 26.29 -12.90 -4.64
C SER A 44 25.65 -14.09 -5.35
N GLU A 45 26.20 -15.29 -5.18
CA GLU A 45 25.62 -16.53 -5.71
C GLU A 45 24.24 -16.82 -5.09
N ARG A 46 24.11 -16.62 -3.78
CA ARG A 46 22.85 -16.85 -3.09
C ARG A 46 21.79 -15.86 -3.54
N LEU A 47 22.14 -14.57 -3.64
CA LEU A 47 21.23 -13.56 -4.19
C LEU A 47 20.84 -13.88 -5.64
N ALA A 48 21.76 -14.40 -6.46
CA ALA A 48 21.48 -14.81 -7.84
C ALA A 48 20.43 -15.93 -7.91
N GLN A 49 20.51 -16.92 -7.01
CA GLN A 49 19.51 -18.00 -6.92
C GLN A 49 18.12 -17.45 -6.61
N VAL A 50 18.02 -16.52 -5.65
CA VAL A 50 16.75 -15.88 -5.28
C VAL A 50 16.21 -15.09 -6.48
N LEU A 51 17.04 -14.27 -7.14
CA LEU A 51 16.66 -13.50 -8.33
C LEU A 51 16.17 -14.40 -9.48
N GLY A 52 16.85 -15.51 -9.75
CA GLY A 52 16.50 -16.44 -10.82
C GLY A 52 15.21 -17.23 -10.55
N SER A 53 14.82 -17.40 -9.29
CA SER A 53 13.61 -18.13 -8.90
C SER A 53 12.31 -17.34 -9.05
N ALA A 54 12.40 -16.00 -9.12
CA ALA A 54 11.26 -15.09 -9.16
C ALA A 54 10.61 -15.08 -10.56
N LYS A 55 9.65 -15.98 -10.79
CA LYS A 55 8.92 -16.08 -12.07
C LYS A 55 8.32 -14.73 -12.48
N GLY A 56 8.70 -14.25 -13.67
CA GLY A 56 8.17 -13.01 -14.25
C GLY A 56 8.85 -11.73 -13.78
N VAL A 57 9.84 -11.81 -12.88
CA VAL A 57 10.63 -10.65 -12.44
C VAL A 57 12.00 -10.71 -13.11
N LYS A 58 12.37 -9.66 -13.84
CA LYS A 58 13.69 -9.58 -14.46
C LYS A 58 14.73 -9.20 -13.39
N PRO A 59 15.86 -9.93 -13.29
CA PRO A 59 16.97 -9.51 -12.44
C PRO A 59 17.42 -8.09 -12.82
N SER A 60 17.40 -7.19 -11.84
CA SER A 60 17.75 -5.78 -11.97
C SER A 60 18.42 -5.30 -10.68
N HIS A 61 19.14 -4.16 -10.76
CA HIS A 61 19.76 -3.57 -9.57
C HIS A 61 18.73 -3.21 -8.50
N GLU A 62 17.58 -2.65 -8.91
CA GLU A 62 16.47 -2.35 -7.99
C GLU A 62 15.95 -3.60 -7.28
N THR A 63 15.69 -4.69 -8.02
CA THR A 63 15.21 -5.95 -7.43
C THR A 63 16.27 -6.60 -6.53
N GLY A 64 17.55 -6.58 -6.94
CA GLY A 64 18.65 -7.11 -6.14
C GLY A 64 18.83 -6.33 -4.83
N ASN A 65 18.81 -5.01 -4.90
CA ASN A 65 18.88 -4.13 -3.73
C ASN A 65 17.68 -4.31 -2.79
N PHE A 66 16.47 -4.48 -3.33
CA PHE A 66 15.28 -4.79 -2.54
C PHE A 66 15.43 -6.12 -1.77
N ILE A 67 15.82 -7.20 -2.46
CA ILE A 67 16.00 -8.52 -1.82
C ILE A 67 17.11 -8.46 -0.77
N ALA A 68 18.24 -7.80 -1.06
CA ALA A 68 19.33 -7.63 -0.10
C ALA A 68 18.88 -6.92 1.18
N ASN A 69 18.07 -5.86 1.05
CA ASN A 69 17.52 -5.15 2.20
C ASN A 69 16.52 -5.99 3.00
N VAL A 70 15.65 -6.76 2.32
CA VAL A 70 14.76 -7.71 2.99
C VAL A 70 15.59 -8.75 3.74
N TRP A 71 16.61 -9.33 3.12
CA TRP A 71 17.48 -10.29 3.79
C TRP A 71 18.18 -9.70 5.02
N ILE A 72 18.69 -8.46 4.94
CA ILE A 72 19.29 -7.76 6.09
C ILE A 72 18.31 -7.69 7.26
N ASP A 73 17.06 -7.30 7.03
CA ASP A 73 16.06 -7.15 8.10
C ASP A 73 15.81 -8.48 8.84
N TYR A 74 15.73 -9.58 8.09
CA TYR A 74 15.51 -10.91 8.67
C TYR A 74 16.78 -11.49 9.31
N ALA A 75 17.95 -11.18 8.78
CA ALA A 75 19.23 -11.55 9.38
C ALA A 75 19.41 -10.87 10.75
N LEU A 76 19.15 -9.57 10.82
CA LEU A 76 19.18 -8.82 12.08
C LEU A 76 18.12 -9.31 13.06
N PHE A 77 16.93 -9.68 12.58
CA PHE A 77 15.89 -10.30 13.40
C PHE A 77 16.32 -11.65 13.98
N ALA A 78 16.90 -12.52 13.15
CA ALA A 78 17.40 -13.83 13.57
C ALA A 78 18.54 -13.69 14.60
N GLU A 79 19.46 -12.75 14.39
CA GLU A 79 20.52 -12.44 15.35
C GLU A 79 19.97 -11.90 16.68
N ALA A 80 18.98 -11.00 16.63
CA ALA A 80 18.33 -10.49 17.83
C ALA A 80 17.58 -11.59 18.59
N ALA A 81 16.97 -12.55 17.89
CA ALA A 81 16.35 -13.72 18.50
C ALA A 81 17.39 -14.60 19.21
N ALA A 82 18.50 -14.92 18.52
CA ALA A 82 19.58 -15.76 19.05
C ALA A 82 20.29 -15.15 20.27
N THR A 83 20.35 -13.82 20.34
CA THR A 83 21.03 -13.08 21.40
C THR A 83 20.08 -12.63 22.52
N GLY A 84 18.78 -12.94 22.43
CA GLY A 84 17.77 -12.49 23.39
C GLY A 84 17.55 -10.97 23.40
N LYS A 85 17.89 -10.28 22.30
CA LYS A 85 17.82 -8.81 22.16
C LYS A 85 16.55 -8.32 21.46
N LEU A 86 15.61 -9.22 21.14
CA LEU A 86 14.29 -8.81 20.65
C LEU A 86 13.58 -7.92 21.70
N PRO A 87 12.95 -6.81 21.28
CA PRO A 87 12.36 -5.87 22.22
C PRO A 87 11.04 -6.42 22.75
N PHE A 88 11.10 -7.13 23.88
CA PHE A 88 9.94 -7.70 24.57
C PHE A 88 9.65 -7.06 25.93
N ASP A 89 10.51 -6.19 26.42
CA ASP A 89 10.20 -5.37 27.59
C ASP A 89 9.25 -4.23 27.22
N SER A 90 8.58 -3.62 28.20
CA SER A 90 7.60 -2.56 27.93
C SER A 90 8.20 -1.38 27.18
N ALA A 91 9.45 -1.01 27.49
CA ALA A 91 10.15 0.10 26.83
C ALA A 91 10.50 -0.22 25.37
N GLY A 92 11.02 -1.42 25.09
CA GLY A 92 11.31 -1.88 23.75
C GLY A 92 10.06 -2.03 22.89
N ILE A 93 8.98 -2.60 23.46
CA ILE A 93 7.69 -2.68 22.76
C ILE A 93 7.21 -1.27 22.40
N ALA A 94 7.25 -0.32 23.33
CA ALA A 94 6.83 1.07 23.09
C ALA A 94 7.63 1.75 21.96
N GLN A 95 8.92 1.41 21.80
CA GLN A 95 9.73 1.91 20.69
C GLN A 95 9.29 1.35 19.33
N VAL A 96 8.73 0.13 19.29
CA VAL A 96 8.27 -0.49 18.05
C VAL A 96 6.85 -0.07 17.70
N VAL A 97 5.94 -0.10 18.67
CA VAL A 97 4.51 0.22 18.46
C VAL A 97 4.20 1.70 18.61
N TRP A 98 5.23 2.56 18.56
CA TRP A 98 5.08 4.00 18.65
C TRP A 98 4.10 4.58 17.61
N PRO A 99 4.01 4.08 16.35
CA PRO A 99 3.05 4.59 15.38
C PRO A 99 1.61 4.43 15.86
N GLU A 100 1.25 3.23 16.32
CA GLU A 100 -0.08 2.91 16.81
C GLU A 100 -0.40 3.65 18.11
N MET A 101 0.58 3.83 18.98
CA MET A 101 0.43 4.66 20.18
C MET A 101 0.17 6.12 19.83
N ALA A 102 0.89 6.66 18.84
CA ALA A 102 0.73 8.03 18.38
C ALA A 102 -0.66 8.23 17.75
N GLU A 103 -1.13 7.26 16.96
CA GLU A 103 -2.48 7.28 16.37
C GLU A 103 -3.57 7.30 17.45
N LEU A 104 -3.52 6.37 18.42
CA LEU A 104 -4.50 6.31 19.52
C LEU A 104 -4.50 7.59 20.34
N LYS A 105 -3.31 8.10 20.69
CA LYS A 105 -3.19 9.35 21.46
C LYS A 105 -3.74 10.55 20.67
N GLY A 106 -3.48 10.59 19.36
CA GLY A 106 -4.05 11.59 18.46
C GLY A 106 -5.58 11.52 18.43
N SER A 107 -6.14 10.30 18.36
CA SER A 107 -7.59 10.06 18.41
C SER A 107 -8.20 10.54 19.73
N HIS A 108 -7.64 10.14 20.87
CA HIS A 108 -8.14 10.56 22.19
C HIS A 108 -8.13 12.09 22.36
N TRP A 109 -7.11 12.75 21.82
CA TRP A 109 -7.05 14.19 21.83
C TRP A 109 -8.10 14.83 20.90
N HIS A 110 -8.27 14.28 19.70
CA HIS A 110 -9.34 14.70 18.79
C HIS A 110 -10.72 14.55 19.45
N ASP A 111 -11.01 13.41 20.09
CA ASP A 111 -12.27 13.18 20.80
C ASP A 111 -12.49 14.19 21.92
N THR A 112 -11.42 14.53 22.65
CA THR A 112 -11.46 15.58 23.68
C THR A 112 -11.79 16.96 23.08
N LEU A 113 -11.23 17.29 21.92
CA LEU A 113 -11.53 18.54 21.22
C LEU A 113 -12.97 18.57 20.70
N MET A 114 -13.46 17.46 20.15
CA MET A 114 -14.82 17.34 19.63
C MET A 114 -15.85 17.40 20.74
N ALA A 115 -15.64 16.69 21.86
CA ALA A 115 -16.53 16.76 23.02
C ALA A 115 -16.69 18.18 23.57
N ARG A 116 -15.67 19.04 23.44
CA ARG A 116 -15.71 20.44 23.86
C ARG A 116 -16.37 21.38 22.84
N ARG A 117 -16.44 21.00 21.56
CA ARG A 117 -16.80 21.90 20.45
C ARG A 117 -18.08 21.51 19.71
N SER A 118 -18.46 20.24 19.75
CA SER A 118 -19.64 19.71 19.07
C SER A 118 -20.88 19.90 19.94
N ASN A 119 -21.48 21.09 19.87
CA ASN A 119 -22.81 21.31 20.44
C ASN A 119 -23.78 21.60 19.29
N VAL A 120 -24.30 20.53 18.67
CA VAL A 120 -25.42 20.64 17.72
C VAL A 120 -26.64 21.07 18.54
N GLY A 121 -27.02 22.33 18.42
CA GLY A 121 -28.09 22.92 19.23
C GLY A 121 -29.42 22.17 19.10
N PRO A 122 -30.27 22.17 20.15
CA PRO A 122 -31.61 21.61 20.06
C PRO A 122 -32.37 22.22 18.87
N GLY A 123 -32.85 21.39 17.94
CA GLY A 123 -33.57 21.83 16.74
C GLY A 123 -32.72 22.12 15.51
N ALA A 124 -31.40 21.91 15.54
CA ALA A 124 -30.56 22.07 14.36
C ALA A 124 -30.93 21.11 13.22
N ALA A 125 -31.17 19.82 13.52
CA ALA A 125 -31.67 18.86 12.53
C ALA A 125 -33.02 19.28 11.93
N ASP A 126 -33.91 19.83 12.74
CA ASP A 126 -35.22 20.31 12.28
C ASP A 126 -35.06 21.51 11.33
N SER A 127 -34.09 22.39 11.61
CA SER A 127 -33.76 23.53 10.76
C SER A 127 -33.17 23.08 9.42
N VAL A 128 -32.25 22.10 9.43
CA VAL A 128 -31.68 21.52 8.21
C VAL A 128 -32.77 20.81 7.38
N TYR A 129 -33.66 20.06 8.03
CA TYR A 129 -34.77 19.39 7.35
C TYR A 129 -35.66 20.37 6.59
N LYS A 130 -35.92 21.55 7.19
CA LYS A 130 -36.74 22.62 6.60
C LYS A 130 -36.00 23.41 5.51
N ALA A 131 -34.70 23.63 5.68
CA ALA A 131 -33.88 24.35 4.70
C ALA A 131 -33.73 23.59 3.38
N ASP A 132 -33.99 22.28 3.36
CA ASP A 132 -33.97 21.41 2.18
C ASP A 132 -32.64 21.48 1.40
N GLN A 133 -31.52 21.70 2.09
CA GLN A 133 -30.17 21.66 1.51
C GLN A 133 -29.55 20.26 1.58
N VAL A 134 -30.01 19.46 2.54
CA VAL A 134 -29.57 18.08 2.80
C VAL A 134 -30.82 17.23 3.05
N ARG A 135 -30.85 16.01 2.49
CA ARG A 135 -31.96 15.07 2.70
C ARG A 135 -31.47 13.73 3.22
N VAL A 136 -32.30 13.13 4.07
CA VAL A 136 -32.24 11.70 4.39
C VAL A 136 -33.23 11.01 3.45
N LEU A 137 -32.79 9.93 2.81
CA LEU A 137 -33.62 9.08 1.96
C LEU A 137 -33.52 7.64 2.45
N GLN A 138 -34.60 6.88 2.27
CA GLN A 138 -34.57 5.43 2.33
C GLN A 138 -34.76 4.87 0.93
N HIS A 139 -34.15 3.72 0.64
CA HIS A 139 -34.36 3.00 -0.61
C HIS A 139 -34.42 1.48 -0.46
N ILE A 140 -35.08 0.86 -1.43
CA ILE A 140 -35.03 -0.58 -1.68
C ILE A 140 -34.51 -0.78 -3.10
N LEU A 141 -33.38 -1.46 -3.26
CA LEU A 141 -32.77 -1.75 -4.55
C LEU A 141 -33.05 -3.19 -4.98
N PHE A 142 -33.52 -3.38 -6.21
CA PHE A 142 -33.44 -4.65 -6.94
C PHE A 142 -32.42 -4.52 -8.05
N ARG A 143 -31.27 -5.17 -7.88
CA ARG A 143 -30.07 -4.95 -8.67
C ARG A 143 -30.22 -5.56 -10.06
N VAL A 144 -29.71 -4.85 -11.06
CA VAL A 144 -29.61 -5.34 -12.44
C VAL A 144 -28.17 -5.15 -12.90
N PRO A 145 -27.45 -6.22 -13.30
CA PRO A 145 -26.13 -6.09 -13.91
C PRO A 145 -26.19 -5.21 -15.17
N PRO A 146 -25.14 -4.40 -15.48
CA PRO A 146 -25.16 -3.49 -16.63
C PRO A 146 -25.52 -4.14 -17.97
N ASN A 147 -25.11 -5.40 -18.16
CA ASN A 147 -25.33 -6.18 -19.39
C ASN A 147 -26.41 -7.26 -19.25
N ALA A 148 -27.33 -7.10 -18.30
CA ALA A 148 -28.37 -8.09 -18.06
C ALA A 148 -29.34 -8.22 -19.25
N VAL A 149 -29.67 -9.47 -19.59
CA VAL A 149 -30.69 -9.77 -20.61
C VAL A 149 -32.09 -9.26 -20.16
N PRO A 150 -33.00 -9.00 -21.11
CA PRO A 150 -34.32 -8.43 -20.82
C PRO A 150 -35.11 -9.18 -19.74
N GLU A 151 -34.97 -10.50 -19.65
CA GLU A 151 -35.64 -11.36 -18.68
C GLU A 151 -35.23 -11.02 -17.24
N VAL A 152 -33.93 -10.85 -16.99
CA VAL A 152 -33.39 -10.48 -15.67
C VAL A 152 -33.91 -9.10 -15.26
N ARG A 153 -33.90 -8.16 -16.21
CA ARG A 153 -34.44 -6.81 -16.00
C ARG A 153 -35.94 -6.85 -15.69
N ASN A 154 -36.70 -7.68 -16.40
CA ASN A 154 -38.13 -7.86 -16.17
C ASN A 154 -38.43 -8.49 -14.79
N VAL A 155 -37.61 -9.44 -14.34
CA VAL A 155 -37.74 -10.04 -12.99
C VAL A 155 -37.51 -8.99 -11.91
N ALA A 156 -36.42 -8.22 -12.00
CA ALA A 156 -36.14 -7.15 -11.05
C ALA A 156 -37.24 -6.08 -11.04
N ARG A 157 -37.75 -5.68 -12.22
CA ARG A 157 -38.90 -4.76 -12.32
C ARG A 157 -40.14 -5.31 -11.63
N LYS A 158 -40.48 -6.58 -11.85
CA LYS A 158 -41.64 -7.22 -11.20
C LYS A 158 -41.49 -7.26 -9.68
N LYS A 159 -40.30 -7.57 -9.16
CA LYS A 159 -40.01 -7.52 -7.71
C LYS A 159 -40.21 -6.10 -7.16
N ALA A 160 -39.67 -5.09 -7.85
CA ALA A 160 -39.83 -3.69 -7.48
C ALA A 160 -41.31 -3.25 -7.50
N THR A 161 -42.04 -3.53 -8.57
CA THR A 161 -43.47 -3.20 -8.68
C THR A 161 -44.31 -3.91 -7.62
N GLY A 162 -44.04 -5.19 -7.35
CA GLY A 162 -44.73 -5.95 -6.30
C GLY A 162 -44.46 -5.37 -4.90
N THR A 163 -43.21 -4.99 -4.63
CA THR A 163 -42.79 -4.35 -3.36
C THR A 163 -43.44 -2.99 -3.19
N LEU A 164 -43.47 -2.16 -4.25
CA LEU A 164 -44.18 -0.89 -4.25
C LEU A 164 -45.68 -1.08 -3.97
N GLY A 165 -46.30 -2.13 -4.50
CA GLY A 165 -47.68 -2.49 -4.20
C GLY A 165 -47.90 -2.80 -2.71
N ARG A 166 -46.97 -3.52 -2.06
CA ARG A 166 -47.02 -3.79 -0.61
C ARG A 166 -46.89 -2.50 0.20
N LEU A 167 -45.96 -1.63 -0.16
CA LEU A 167 -45.74 -0.33 0.49
C LEU A 167 -46.98 0.56 0.39
N LYS A 168 -47.63 0.62 -0.79
CA LYS A 168 -48.88 1.37 -0.99
C LYS A 168 -50.06 0.82 -0.17
N ARG A 169 -50.01 -0.45 0.25
CA ARG A 169 -50.99 -1.07 1.16
C ARG A 169 -50.64 -0.92 2.64
N GLY A 170 -49.62 -0.12 2.97
CA GLY A 170 -49.24 0.18 4.36
C GLY A 170 -48.19 -0.74 4.97
N ALA A 171 -47.51 -1.58 4.16
CA ALA A 171 -46.35 -2.31 4.68
C ALA A 171 -45.24 -1.35 5.14
N ASP A 172 -44.55 -1.69 6.23
CA ASP A 172 -43.44 -0.88 6.73
C ASP A 172 -42.24 -0.89 5.76
N PHE A 173 -41.78 0.30 5.39
CA PHE A 173 -40.67 0.46 4.45
C PHE A 173 -39.38 -0.15 4.98
N SER A 174 -39.11 0.08 6.26
CA SER A 174 -37.85 -0.30 6.90
C SER A 174 -37.70 -1.83 7.00
N THR A 175 -38.79 -2.52 7.30
CA THR A 175 -38.90 -3.99 7.28
C THR A 175 -38.65 -4.52 5.88
N LEU A 176 -39.37 -4.01 4.86
CA LEU A 176 -39.19 -4.47 3.48
C LEU A 176 -37.80 -4.18 2.93
N ALA A 177 -37.18 -3.06 3.31
CA ALA A 177 -35.81 -2.75 2.93
C ALA A 177 -34.81 -3.73 3.54
N SER A 178 -34.98 -4.08 4.81
CA SER A 178 -34.12 -5.06 5.50
C SER A 178 -34.24 -6.46 4.90
N GLU A 179 -35.45 -6.84 4.47
CA GLU A 179 -35.72 -8.15 3.89
C GLU A 179 -35.31 -8.27 2.41
N LEU A 180 -35.57 -7.23 1.61
CA LEU A 180 -35.61 -7.35 0.15
C LEU A 180 -34.56 -6.51 -0.58
N SER A 181 -33.96 -5.51 0.07
CA SER A 181 -32.98 -4.67 -0.62
C SER A 181 -31.73 -5.46 -0.97
N GLU A 182 -31.29 -5.37 -2.23
CA GLU A 182 -30.07 -5.97 -2.75
C GLU A 182 -28.87 -4.99 -2.67
N ASP A 183 -29.04 -3.86 -1.96
CA ASP A 183 -27.96 -2.98 -1.51
C ASP A 183 -27.51 -3.37 -0.09
N PRO A 184 -26.32 -3.96 0.11
CA PRO A 184 -25.88 -4.45 1.41
C PRO A 184 -25.85 -3.37 2.50
N GLY A 185 -25.43 -2.14 2.15
CA GLY A 185 -25.31 -1.04 3.10
C GLY A 185 -26.66 -0.58 3.61
N SER A 186 -27.55 -0.15 2.70
CA SER A 186 -28.88 0.29 3.11
C SER A 186 -29.70 -0.84 3.72
N ARG A 187 -29.55 -2.09 3.30
CA ARG A 187 -30.25 -3.23 3.89
C ARG A 187 -29.96 -3.36 5.40
N MET A 188 -28.69 -3.24 5.80
CA MET A 188 -28.31 -3.26 7.22
C MET A 188 -28.86 -2.05 7.98
N GLU A 189 -28.97 -0.91 7.29
CA GLU A 189 -29.49 0.35 7.80
C GLU A 189 -31.01 0.51 7.61
N ARG A 190 -31.76 -0.60 7.49
CA ARG A 190 -33.24 -0.59 7.32
C ARG A 190 -33.72 0.33 6.17
N GLY A 191 -32.97 0.34 5.08
CA GLY A 191 -33.18 1.12 3.87
C GLY A 191 -32.58 2.52 3.88
N PHE A 192 -32.13 3.04 5.02
CA PHE A 192 -31.62 4.41 5.07
C PHE A 192 -30.29 4.59 4.34
N LEU A 193 -30.15 5.74 3.70
CA LEU A 193 -28.90 6.24 3.13
C LEU A 193 -28.33 7.36 4.00
N PRO A 194 -27.01 7.64 3.92
CA PRO A 194 -26.41 8.80 4.56
C PRO A 194 -27.10 10.09 4.15
N ALA A 195 -27.27 11.03 5.09
CA ALA A 195 -27.81 12.34 4.78
C ALA A 195 -26.91 13.01 3.73
N SER A 196 -27.51 13.50 2.65
CA SER A 196 -26.77 13.91 1.46
C SER A 196 -27.33 15.18 0.85
N PRO A 197 -26.47 16.07 0.30
CA PRO A 197 -26.90 17.19 -0.52
C PRO A 197 -27.35 16.71 -1.90
N LYS A 198 -27.98 17.61 -2.66
CA LYS A 198 -28.41 17.35 -4.04
C LYS A 198 -27.20 17.05 -4.94
N GLY A 199 -27.39 16.14 -5.89
CA GLY A 199 -26.34 15.70 -6.82
C GLY A 199 -25.39 14.65 -6.26
N LYS A 200 -25.62 14.14 -5.04
CA LYS A 200 -24.81 13.06 -4.47
C LYS A 200 -25.08 11.70 -5.12
N PHE A 201 -26.29 11.49 -5.64
CA PHE A 201 -26.70 10.24 -6.28
C PHE A 201 -26.80 10.38 -7.81
N VAL A 202 -26.88 9.24 -8.51
CA VAL A 202 -27.11 9.24 -9.97
C VAL A 202 -28.40 9.99 -10.31
N THR A 203 -28.39 10.71 -11.42
CA THR A 203 -29.40 11.73 -11.77
C THR A 203 -30.85 11.26 -11.62
N ALA A 204 -31.18 10.04 -12.06
CA ALA A 204 -32.54 9.50 -11.95
C ALA A 204 -32.99 9.26 -10.49
N PHE A 205 -32.10 8.72 -9.66
CA PHE A 205 -32.35 8.52 -8.23
C PHE A 205 -32.47 9.85 -7.51
N ASP A 206 -31.49 10.74 -7.73
CA ASP A 206 -31.42 12.04 -7.09
C ASP A 206 -32.68 12.86 -7.42
N SER A 207 -33.02 12.99 -8.71
CA SER A 207 -34.21 13.71 -9.15
C SER A 207 -35.47 13.19 -8.47
N ALA A 208 -35.70 11.87 -8.48
CA ALA A 208 -36.86 11.28 -7.83
C ALA A 208 -36.89 11.56 -6.32
N GLY A 209 -35.79 11.32 -5.60
CA GLY A 209 -35.69 11.58 -4.16
C GLY A 209 -35.90 13.06 -3.79
N TRP A 210 -35.43 13.98 -4.63
CA TRP A 210 -35.57 15.43 -4.43
C TRP A 210 -36.97 15.98 -4.75
N THR A 211 -37.80 15.24 -5.49
CA THR A 211 -39.22 15.60 -5.69
C THR A 211 -40.16 15.16 -4.56
N LEU A 212 -39.72 14.25 -3.68
CA LEU A 212 -40.58 13.71 -2.62
C LEU A 212 -40.87 14.76 -1.54
N ALA A 213 -42.15 14.88 -1.19
CA ALA A 213 -42.61 15.57 0.01
C ALA A 213 -42.19 14.79 1.29
N PRO A 214 -42.16 15.43 2.47
CA PRO A 214 -41.99 14.73 3.74
C PRO A 214 -42.92 13.52 3.88
N GLY A 215 -42.38 12.35 4.22
CA GLY A 215 -43.12 11.08 4.28
C GLY A 215 -43.43 10.44 2.91
N GLY A 216 -43.08 11.11 1.80
CA GLY A 216 -43.42 10.71 0.45
C GLY A 216 -42.69 9.46 -0.04
N LEU A 217 -43.34 8.74 -0.95
CA LEU A 217 -42.88 7.51 -1.58
C LEU A 217 -42.84 7.67 -3.10
N SER A 218 -41.75 7.26 -3.74
CA SER A 218 -41.61 7.32 -5.20
C SER A 218 -42.37 6.21 -5.91
N GLY A 219 -42.47 6.33 -7.23
CA GLY A 219 -42.68 5.17 -8.10
C GLY A 219 -41.46 4.25 -8.15
N VAL A 220 -41.47 3.27 -9.05
CA VAL A 220 -40.27 2.49 -9.37
C VAL A 220 -39.35 3.36 -10.23
N VAL A 221 -38.13 3.60 -9.76
CA VAL A 221 -37.12 4.42 -10.42
C VAL A 221 -36.06 3.52 -11.03
N GLU A 222 -35.85 3.60 -12.34
CA GLU A 222 -34.80 2.85 -13.03
C GLU A 222 -33.49 3.64 -13.04
N THR A 223 -32.38 2.95 -12.80
CA THR A 223 -31.02 3.49 -12.85
C THR A 223 -30.08 2.44 -13.48
N PRO A 224 -28.81 2.78 -13.76
CA PRO A 224 -27.83 1.78 -14.19
C PRO A 224 -27.59 0.63 -13.20
N PHE A 225 -27.97 0.81 -11.93
CA PHE A 225 -27.82 -0.22 -10.88
C PHE A 225 -29.03 -1.16 -10.76
N GLY A 226 -30.13 -0.86 -11.45
CA GLY A 226 -31.40 -1.58 -11.35
C GLY A 226 -32.55 -0.69 -10.94
N TYR A 227 -33.52 -1.27 -10.23
CA TYR A 227 -34.79 -0.63 -9.87
C TYR A 227 -34.84 -0.26 -8.41
N HIS A 228 -35.22 0.99 -8.14
CA HIS A 228 -35.27 1.57 -6.81
C HIS A 228 -36.70 1.95 -6.44
N ILE A 229 -37.02 1.82 -5.17
CA ILE A 229 -38.16 2.50 -4.55
C ILE A 229 -37.58 3.41 -3.47
N ILE A 230 -37.92 4.69 -3.50
CA ILE A 230 -37.31 5.72 -2.67
C ILE A 230 -38.38 6.29 -1.75
N LYS A 231 -38.04 6.51 -0.49
CA LYS A 231 -38.88 7.20 0.48
C LYS A 231 -38.11 8.38 1.08
N ARG A 232 -38.79 9.51 1.26
CA ARG A 232 -38.30 10.60 2.11
C ARG A 232 -38.95 10.44 3.48
N PRO A 233 -38.20 10.06 4.53
CA PRO A 233 -38.73 10.05 5.89
C PRO A 233 -39.29 11.43 6.27
N ASP A 234 -40.25 11.45 7.18
CA ASP A 234 -40.67 12.70 7.82
C ASP A 234 -39.54 13.28 8.70
N GLN A 235 -39.77 14.46 9.26
CA GLN A 235 -38.78 15.16 10.07
C GLN A 235 -38.31 14.32 11.27
N SER A 236 -39.22 13.61 11.95
CA SER A 236 -38.86 12.72 13.06
C SER A 236 -37.99 11.56 12.62
N GLY A 237 -38.35 10.88 11.53
CA GLY A 237 -37.61 9.74 10.99
C GLY A 237 -36.25 10.12 10.39
N ALA A 238 -36.05 11.38 10.02
CA ALA A 238 -34.78 11.90 9.53
C ALA A 238 -33.86 12.47 10.63
N ARG A 239 -34.40 12.79 11.81
CA ARG A 239 -33.72 13.61 12.83
C ARG A 239 -32.39 13.02 13.28
N GLU A 240 -32.35 11.73 13.61
CA GLU A 240 -31.14 11.05 14.07
C GLU A 240 -30.01 11.17 13.04
N ARG A 241 -30.29 10.85 11.77
CA ARG A 241 -29.29 10.89 10.69
C ARG A 241 -28.86 12.31 10.34
N LEU A 242 -29.77 13.28 10.45
CA LEU A 242 -29.43 14.70 10.29
C LEU A 242 -28.54 15.20 11.45
N ASN A 243 -28.79 14.75 12.68
CA ASN A 243 -27.90 15.05 13.81
C ASN A 243 -26.52 14.46 13.59
N SER A 244 -26.41 13.19 13.19
CA SER A 244 -25.11 12.57 12.87
C SER A 244 -24.37 13.33 11.78
N TYR A 245 -25.05 13.66 10.67
CA TYR A 245 -24.48 14.47 9.60
C TYR A 245 -23.99 15.85 10.06
N LEU A 246 -24.77 16.52 10.92
CA LEU A 246 -24.40 17.81 11.48
C LEU A 246 -23.19 17.71 12.39
N THR A 247 -23.13 16.69 13.25
CA THR A 247 -21.98 16.44 14.13
C THR A 247 -20.72 16.15 13.32
N GLU A 248 -20.81 15.30 12.29
CA GLU A 248 -19.69 14.96 11.42
C GLU A 248 -19.21 16.16 10.58
N SER A 249 -20.15 16.92 10.01
CA SER A 249 -19.84 18.13 9.22
C SER A 249 -19.23 19.23 10.10
N ALA A 250 -19.77 19.42 11.31
CA ALA A 250 -19.22 20.34 12.28
C ALA A 250 -17.82 19.90 12.71
N GLY A 251 -17.63 18.61 13.04
CA GLY A 251 -16.34 18.04 13.40
C GLY A 251 -15.28 18.26 12.34
N THR A 252 -15.58 17.88 11.09
CA THR A 252 -14.67 18.07 9.94
C THR A 252 -14.26 19.54 9.75
N ARG A 253 -15.22 20.46 9.86
CA ARG A 253 -14.95 21.90 9.75
C ARG A 253 -14.08 22.39 10.92
N LEU A 254 -14.39 21.94 12.13
CA LEU A 254 -13.65 22.29 13.33
C LEU A 254 -12.22 21.74 13.30
N ASP A 255 -12.01 20.54 12.75
CA ASP A 255 -10.68 19.96 12.54
C ASP A 255 -9.86 20.80 11.58
N SER A 256 -10.43 21.14 10.41
CA SER A 256 -9.74 21.98 9.43
C SER A 256 -9.34 23.33 10.05
N LEU A 257 -10.29 24.01 10.71
CA LEU A 257 -10.03 25.29 11.38
C LEU A 257 -8.98 25.14 12.48
N TYR A 258 -9.02 24.05 13.22
CA TYR A 258 -8.05 23.77 14.27
C TYR A 258 -6.65 23.57 13.71
N MET A 259 -6.50 22.72 12.69
CA MET A 259 -5.21 22.46 12.05
C MET A 259 -4.64 23.75 11.42
N ASP A 260 -5.47 24.56 10.79
CA ASP A 260 -5.06 25.86 10.26
C ASP A 260 -4.64 26.82 11.38
N SER A 261 -5.36 26.83 12.50
CA SER A 261 -4.99 27.63 13.67
C SER A 261 -3.65 27.19 14.27
N LEU A 262 -3.33 25.89 14.26
CA LEU A 262 -2.02 25.39 14.69
C LEU A 262 -0.91 25.89 13.77
N ALA A 263 -1.13 25.83 12.45
CA ALA A 263 -0.15 26.32 11.49
C ALA A 263 0.14 27.82 11.65
N LEU A 264 -0.90 28.62 11.89
CA LEU A 264 -0.76 30.06 12.13
C LEU A 264 -0.09 30.36 13.48
N THR A 265 -0.60 29.77 14.56
CA THR A 265 -0.13 30.04 15.94
C THR A 265 1.31 29.59 16.13
N ARG A 266 1.68 28.43 15.58
CA ARG A 266 3.04 27.90 15.62
C ARG A 266 3.92 28.45 14.49
N LYS A 267 3.41 29.34 13.63
CA LYS A 267 4.18 29.99 12.55
C LYS A 267 4.93 28.97 11.68
N ILE A 268 4.23 27.91 11.26
CA ILE A 268 4.81 26.83 10.44
C ILE A 268 5.34 27.42 9.12
N LYS A 269 6.61 27.15 8.80
CA LYS A 269 7.28 27.57 7.57
C LYS A 269 8.06 26.41 6.97
N VAL A 270 7.66 26.00 5.77
CA VAL A 270 8.38 24.96 5.01
C VAL A 270 9.68 25.55 4.45
N ALA A 271 10.78 24.83 4.63
CA ALA A 271 12.10 25.25 4.17
C ALA A 271 12.19 25.24 2.63
N ARG A 272 12.98 26.17 2.07
CA ARG A 272 13.28 26.15 0.64
C ARG A 272 14.03 24.86 0.30
N GLY A 273 13.52 24.09 -0.67
CA GLY A 273 14.12 22.81 -1.06
C GLY A 273 13.67 21.60 -0.21
N ALA A 274 12.68 21.74 0.67
CA ALA A 274 12.14 20.62 1.44
C ALA A 274 11.66 19.47 0.54
N ALA A 275 10.98 19.78 -0.57
CA ALA A 275 10.55 18.78 -1.56
C ALA A 275 11.72 17.95 -2.12
N ALA A 276 12.81 18.62 -2.52
CA ALA A 276 14.01 17.96 -3.02
C ALA A 276 14.65 17.07 -1.93
N ALA A 277 14.76 17.58 -0.71
CA ALA A 277 15.31 16.84 0.42
C ALA A 277 14.47 15.59 0.77
N MET A 278 13.14 15.65 0.67
CA MET A 278 12.28 14.47 0.87
C MET A 278 12.43 13.43 -0.23
N ARG A 279 12.67 13.83 -1.49
CA ARG A 279 12.95 12.87 -2.58
C ARG A 279 14.30 12.20 -2.39
N GLU A 280 15.33 13.00 -2.13
CA GLU A 280 16.67 12.51 -1.80
C GLU A 280 16.63 11.53 -0.62
N ALA A 281 15.80 11.81 0.39
CA ALA A 281 15.59 10.91 1.52
C ALA A 281 14.97 9.55 1.13
N GLY A 282 14.10 9.53 0.12
CA GLY A 282 13.54 8.30 -0.43
C GLY A 282 14.55 7.48 -1.25
N GLU A 283 15.54 8.14 -1.86
CA GLU A 283 16.63 7.52 -2.63
C GLU A 283 17.70 6.93 -1.71
N ASN A 284 18.00 7.60 -0.59
CA ASN A 284 18.95 7.13 0.43
C ASN A 284 18.35 7.12 1.85
N PRO A 285 17.46 6.16 2.15
CA PRO A 285 16.76 6.10 3.44
C PRO A 285 17.68 5.99 4.65
N ASP A 286 18.79 5.26 4.54
CA ASP A 286 19.68 4.99 5.67
C ASP A 286 20.44 6.25 6.11
N ALA A 287 20.95 7.04 5.16
CA ALA A 287 21.55 8.33 5.46
C ALA A 287 20.50 9.34 5.94
N ALA A 288 19.32 9.33 5.32
CA ALA A 288 18.24 10.25 5.64
C ALA A 288 17.72 10.11 7.07
N ARG A 289 17.63 8.89 7.61
CA ARG A 289 17.22 8.65 9.02
C ARG A 289 18.12 9.37 10.04
N ARG A 290 19.39 9.63 9.69
CA ARG A 290 20.37 10.32 10.56
C ARG A 290 20.47 11.82 10.26
N SER A 291 19.72 12.32 9.28
CA SER A 291 19.81 13.70 8.83
C SER A 291 19.04 14.63 9.76
N ASN A 292 19.71 15.70 10.20
CA ASN A 292 19.12 16.82 10.93
C ASN A 292 18.71 17.98 10.00
N LYS A 293 18.70 17.76 8.67
CA LYS A 293 18.31 18.79 7.70
C LYS A 293 16.86 19.19 7.93
N THR A 294 16.62 20.47 8.20
CA THR A 294 15.29 21.03 8.43
C THR A 294 14.42 20.96 7.16
N LEU A 295 13.24 20.37 7.28
CA LEU A 295 12.18 20.40 6.26
C LEU A 295 11.16 21.50 6.56
N VAL A 296 10.79 21.65 7.83
CA VAL A 296 9.80 22.63 8.29
C VAL A 296 10.25 23.22 9.61
N SER A 297 10.12 24.52 9.77
CA SER A 297 10.39 25.22 11.04
C SER A 297 9.09 25.72 11.66
N PHE A 298 9.02 25.77 12.98
CA PHE A 298 7.88 26.31 13.71
C PHE A 298 8.31 26.86 15.07
N GLN A 299 7.44 27.62 15.73
CA GLN A 299 7.70 28.16 17.05
C GLN A 299 7.72 27.03 18.08
N GLY A 300 8.93 26.70 18.55
CA GLY A 300 9.17 25.64 19.52
C GLY A 300 9.96 24.45 18.98
N GLY A 301 10.26 24.41 17.67
CA GLY A 301 11.03 23.30 17.10
C GLY A 301 11.07 23.30 15.58
N GLU A 302 11.45 22.15 15.04
CA GLU A 302 11.53 21.90 13.62
C GLU A 302 11.16 20.45 13.31
N LEU A 303 10.74 20.19 12.07
CA LEU A 303 10.64 18.86 11.49
C LEU A 303 11.85 18.66 10.58
N THR A 304 12.68 17.70 10.90
CA THR A 304 13.88 17.32 10.16
C THR A 304 13.61 16.18 9.16
N VAL A 305 14.56 15.94 8.25
CA VAL A 305 14.54 14.78 7.36
C VAL A 305 14.49 13.46 8.16
N GLY A 306 15.28 13.33 9.23
CA GLY A 306 15.27 12.13 10.07
C GLY A 306 13.90 11.88 10.72
N GLU A 307 13.24 12.92 11.24
CA GLU A 307 11.90 12.80 11.80
C GLU A 307 10.84 12.49 10.74
N PHE A 308 10.95 13.09 9.56
CA PHE A 308 10.12 12.71 8.42
C PHE A 308 10.28 11.23 8.08
N MET A 309 11.51 10.72 8.02
CA MET A 309 11.77 9.29 7.76
C MET A 309 11.23 8.38 8.86
N ARG A 310 11.25 8.84 10.11
CA ARG A 310 10.57 8.14 11.22
C ARG A 310 9.08 8.07 10.96
N TRP A 311 8.44 9.18 10.64
CA TRP A 311 7.00 9.24 10.36
C TRP A 311 6.54 8.47 9.12
N LEU A 312 7.39 8.36 8.09
CA LEU A 312 7.07 7.50 6.94
C LEU A 312 6.86 6.03 7.34
N GLN A 313 7.48 5.56 8.43
CA GLN A 313 7.30 4.17 8.91
C GLN A 313 5.88 3.90 9.42
N ALA A 314 5.18 4.94 9.86
CA ALA A 314 3.81 4.88 10.34
C ALA A 314 2.79 4.91 9.19
N LEU A 315 3.21 5.19 7.95
CA LEU A 315 2.29 5.32 6.83
C LEU A 315 2.01 3.97 6.17
N PRO A 316 0.75 3.74 5.72
CA PRO A 316 0.45 2.59 4.90
C PRO A 316 1.25 2.60 3.58
N PRO A 317 1.65 1.43 3.04
CA PRO A 317 2.51 1.34 1.86
C PRO A 317 1.99 2.09 0.63
N GLN A 318 0.66 2.14 0.44
CA GLN A 318 0.06 2.87 -0.69
C GLN A 318 0.33 4.38 -0.65
N TYR A 319 0.41 4.98 0.54
CA TYR A 319 0.72 6.40 0.68
C TYR A 319 2.19 6.68 0.36
N ILE A 320 3.10 5.79 0.77
CA ILE A 320 4.53 5.90 0.42
C ILE A 320 4.71 5.87 -1.10
N ALA A 321 4.00 4.98 -1.80
CA ALA A 321 4.04 4.93 -3.26
C ALA A 321 3.53 6.23 -3.92
N GLN A 322 2.48 6.84 -3.38
CA GLN A 322 1.97 8.13 -3.85
C GLN A 322 2.98 9.26 -3.62
N LEU A 323 3.65 9.29 -2.47
CA LEU A 323 4.66 10.30 -2.17
C LEU A 323 5.85 10.23 -3.13
N LYS A 324 6.25 9.04 -3.58
CA LYS A 324 7.30 8.88 -4.60
C LYS A 324 6.94 9.55 -5.93
N GLN A 325 5.66 9.68 -6.25
CA GLN A 325 5.16 10.29 -7.49
C GLN A 325 4.74 11.76 -7.31
N ALA A 326 4.88 12.31 -6.10
CA ALA A 326 4.38 13.62 -5.77
C ALA A 326 5.25 14.76 -6.34
N ASN A 327 4.58 15.80 -6.86
CA ASN A 327 5.24 17.04 -7.25
C ASN A 327 5.62 17.89 -6.02
N ASP A 328 6.38 18.97 -6.23
CA ASP A 328 6.90 19.82 -5.16
C ASP A 328 5.80 20.41 -4.27
N SER A 329 4.68 20.81 -4.87
CA SER A 329 3.55 21.38 -4.14
C SER A 329 2.91 20.33 -3.23
N MET A 330 2.71 19.11 -3.73
CA MET A 330 2.16 18.00 -2.95
C MET A 330 3.08 17.61 -1.79
N LEU A 331 4.40 17.53 -2.04
CA LEU A 331 5.38 17.23 -0.99
C LEU A 331 5.45 18.34 0.06
N THR A 332 5.43 19.61 -0.35
CA THR A 332 5.40 20.77 0.56
C THR A 332 4.15 20.75 1.44
N GLN A 333 2.98 20.47 0.85
CA GLN A 333 1.74 20.34 1.58
C GLN A 333 1.77 19.13 2.54
N PHE A 334 2.33 18.02 2.10
CA PHE A 334 2.52 16.84 2.95
C PHE A 334 3.40 17.15 4.15
N ALA A 335 4.54 17.82 3.96
CA ALA A 335 5.42 18.24 5.05
C ALA A 335 4.69 19.13 6.06
N LYS A 336 3.86 20.08 5.58
CA LYS A 336 3.02 20.92 6.44
C LYS A 336 2.02 20.10 7.26
N ILE A 337 1.28 19.19 6.62
CA ILE A 337 0.30 18.31 7.29
C ILE A 337 1.00 17.44 8.33
N LEU A 338 2.15 16.89 7.99
CA LEU A 338 2.93 16.08 8.92
C LEU A 338 3.37 16.90 10.14
N THR A 339 3.86 18.13 9.95
CA THR A 339 4.18 19.03 11.07
C THR A 339 2.95 19.36 11.92
N GLN A 340 1.77 19.55 11.32
CA GLN A 340 0.53 19.76 12.07
C GLN A 340 0.20 18.54 12.95
N ASN A 341 0.37 17.31 12.44
CA ASN A 341 0.17 16.09 13.22
C ASN A 341 1.17 15.95 14.38
N VAL A 342 2.44 16.31 14.16
CA VAL A 342 3.45 16.36 15.23
C VAL A 342 3.03 17.32 16.33
N LEU A 343 2.63 18.54 15.96
CA LEU A 343 2.17 19.56 16.90
C LEU A 343 0.90 19.15 17.65
N LEU A 344 0.00 18.41 16.99
CA LEU A 344 -1.19 17.86 17.62
C LEU A 344 -0.81 16.87 18.73
N LEU A 345 0.20 16.03 18.50
CA LEU A 345 0.68 15.09 19.50
C LEU A 345 1.42 15.77 20.65
N GLU A 346 2.16 16.84 20.39
CA GLU A 346 2.74 17.70 21.46
C GLU A 346 1.64 18.31 22.34
N GLN A 347 0.53 18.73 21.75
CA GLN A 347 -0.60 19.25 22.51
C GLN A 347 -1.30 18.17 23.31
N ALA A 348 -1.46 16.98 22.74
CA ALA A 348 -1.96 15.82 23.46
C ALA A 348 -1.05 15.48 24.67
N ASP A 349 0.28 15.53 24.51
CA ASP A 349 1.23 15.39 25.63
C ASP A 349 1.05 16.49 26.68
N SER A 350 0.95 17.75 26.24
CA SER A 350 0.74 18.90 27.12
C SER A 350 -0.57 18.80 27.90
N ALA A 351 -1.60 18.21 27.28
CA ALA A 351 -2.89 17.93 27.87
C ALA A 351 -2.92 16.61 28.67
N LYS A 352 -1.79 15.90 28.78
CA LYS A 352 -1.65 14.62 29.48
C LYS A 352 -2.61 13.53 28.95
N ILE A 353 -2.89 13.57 27.66
CA ILE A 353 -3.65 12.51 26.98
C ILE A 353 -2.75 11.28 26.87
N SER A 354 -3.26 10.14 27.32
CA SER A 354 -2.60 8.84 27.23
C SER A 354 -3.51 7.81 26.60
N ILE A 355 -2.92 6.72 26.14
CA ILE A 355 -3.64 5.49 25.82
C ILE A 355 -4.12 4.81 27.11
N THR A 356 -5.18 4.00 27.02
CA THR A 356 -5.70 3.25 28.17
C THR A 356 -4.85 2.03 28.49
N PRO A 357 -4.92 1.49 29.72
CA PRO A 357 -4.27 0.21 30.06
C PRO A 357 -4.68 -0.94 29.13
N GLU A 358 -5.96 -1.00 28.75
CA GLU A 358 -6.51 -2.05 27.88
C GLU A 358 -5.97 -1.95 26.45
N GLU A 359 -5.89 -0.73 25.90
CA GLU A 359 -5.28 -0.47 24.61
C GLU A 359 -3.80 -0.86 24.60
N TRP A 360 -3.09 -0.48 25.66
CA TRP A 360 -1.68 -0.83 25.82
C TRP A 360 -1.48 -2.35 25.88
N GLN A 361 -2.26 -3.06 26.71
CA GLN A 361 -2.22 -4.52 26.76
C GLN A 361 -2.52 -5.14 25.39
N GLY A 362 -3.50 -4.60 24.66
CA GLY A 362 -3.83 -5.03 23.31
C GLY A 362 -2.68 -4.85 22.32
N LEU A 363 -1.98 -3.72 22.36
CA LEU A 363 -0.80 -3.46 21.54
C LEU A 363 0.34 -4.43 21.87
N GLN A 364 0.63 -4.63 23.16
CA GLN A 364 1.65 -5.57 23.61
C GLN A 364 1.36 -7.00 23.14
N ALA A 365 0.11 -7.46 23.31
CA ALA A 365 -0.30 -8.80 22.92
C ALA A 365 -0.21 -9.02 21.40
N ARG A 366 -0.67 -8.05 20.59
CA ARG A 366 -0.58 -8.10 19.12
C ARG A 366 0.88 -8.16 18.65
N TYR A 367 1.72 -7.29 19.19
CA TYR A 367 3.15 -7.27 18.84
C TYR A 367 3.82 -8.61 19.19
N ARG A 368 3.65 -9.11 20.42
CA ARG A 368 4.21 -10.41 20.83
C ARG A 368 3.75 -11.54 19.91
N SER A 369 2.45 -11.63 19.66
CA SER A 369 1.87 -12.64 18.78
C SER A 369 2.47 -12.58 17.37
N GLN A 370 2.64 -11.39 16.80
CA GLN A 370 3.26 -11.22 15.48
C GLN A 370 4.71 -11.69 15.46
N ILE A 371 5.50 -11.32 16.47
CA ILE A 371 6.92 -11.71 16.55
C ILE A 371 7.07 -13.20 16.80
N ASP A 372 6.31 -13.78 17.72
CA ASP A 372 6.36 -15.21 18.02
C ASP A 372 5.93 -16.05 16.81
N THR A 373 4.92 -15.59 16.06
CA THR A 373 4.52 -16.25 14.81
C THR A 373 5.66 -16.23 13.79
N LEU A 374 6.34 -15.09 13.62
CA LEU A 374 7.47 -15.01 12.69
C LEU A 374 8.65 -15.88 13.15
N ARG A 375 8.94 -15.90 14.45
CA ARG A 375 9.98 -16.78 15.02
C ARG A 375 9.69 -18.24 14.73
N ALA A 376 8.47 -18.71 15.00
CA ALA A 376 8.06 -20.08 14.72
C ALA A 376 8.12 -20.39 13.20
N GLU A 377 7.64 -19.47 12.35
CA GLU A 377 7.73 -19.64 10.89
C GLU A 377 9.17 -19.76 10.39
N MET A 378 10.13 -19.07 11.03
CA MET A 378 11.56 -19.15 10.74
C MET A 378 12.27 -20.32 11.45
N GLY A 379 11.63 -21.01 12.39
CA GLY A 379 12.26 -22.03 13.23
C GLY A 379 13.23 -21.46 14.29
N LEU A 380 13.02 -20.21 14.70
CA LEU A 380 13.79 -19.49 15.73
C LEU A 380 13.24 -19.70 17.16
N ASP A 381 12.32 -20.63 17.30
CA ASP A 381 11.80 -21.19 18.56
C ASP A 381 12.58 -22.42 19.03
N ASP A 382 13.60 -22.84 18.26
CA ASP A 382 14.55 -23.89 18.63
C ASP A 382 15.13 -23.66 20.03
N SER A 383 15.09 -24.68 20.88
CA SER A 383 15.53 -24.61 22.27
C SER A 383 17.02 -24.23 22.39
N THR A 384 17.84 -24.56 21.39
CA THR A 384 19.26 -24.20 21.35
C THR A 384 19.49 -22.70 21.24
N LEU A 385 18.56 -21.93 20.66
CA LEU A 385 18.65 -20.47 20.55
C LEU A 385 18.31 -19.77 21.87
N GLY A 386 17.47 -20.40 22.70
CA GLY A 386 17.11 -19.92 24.04
C GLY A 386 18.06 -20.38 25.16
N ASP A 387 18.90 -21.39 24.89
CA ASP A 387 19.81 -21.96 25.89
C ASP A 387 20.99 -21.02 26.17
N SER A 388 21.00 -20.43 27.36
CA SER A 388 22.05 -19.51 27.81
C SER A 388 23.38 -20.21 28.11
N SER A 389 23.41 -21.55 28.18
CA SER A 389 24.63 -22.34 28.29
C SER A 389 25.37 -22.48 26.94
N VAL A 390 24.68 -22.27 25.82
CA VAL A 390 25.26 -22.28 24.48
C VAL A 390 25.91 -20.92 24.20
N ALA A 391 27.17 -20.97 23.76
CA ALA A 391 27.93 -19.78 23.39
C ALA A 391 27.16 -18.94 22.35
N VAL A 392 27.17 -17.61 22.51
CA VAL A 392 26.45 -16.67 21.64
C VAL A 392 26.82 -16.88 20.16
N ALA A 393 28.08 -17.16 19.86
CA ALA A 393 28.55 -17.44 18.51
C ALA A 393 27.89 -18.70 17.90
N GLU A 394 27.71 -19.76 18.68
CA GLU A 394 27.05 -20.98 18.22
C GLU A 394 25.55 -20.77 18.00
N ARG A 395 24.89 -20.03 18.89
CA ARG A 395 23.49 -19.60 18.68
C ARG A 395 23.34 -18.75 17.42
N GLY A 396 24.30 -17.86 17.15
CA GLY A 396 24.36 -17.07 15.92
C GLY A 396 24.43 -17.94 14.66
N LYS A 397 25.24 -19.01 14.67
CA LYS A 397 25.31 -19.97 13.55
C LYS A 397 23.99 -20.71 13.32
N VAL A 398 23.34 -21.16 14.40
CA VAL A 398 22.01 -21.79 14.30
C VAL A 398 21.00 -20.82 13.69
N ALA A 399 20.98 -19.56 14.14
CA ALA A 399 20.07 -18.56 13.60
C ALA A 399 20.35 -18.25 12.12
N ALA A 400 21.61 -18.21 11.70
CA ALA A 400 21.99 -18.06 10.29
C ALA A 400 21.50 -19.25 9.43
N LEU A 401 21.61 -20.48 9.95
CA LEU A 401 21.07 -21.66 9.28
C LEU A 401 19.54 -21.56 9.13
N LYS A 402 18.84 -21.16 10.18
CA LYS A 402 17.38 -20.97 10.18
C LYS A 402 16.92 -19.88 9.23
N LEU A 403 17.68 -18.79 9.12
CA LEU A 403 17.45 -17.77 8.11
C LEU A 403 17.50 -18.36 6.69
N GLU A 404 18.54 -19.13 6.37
CA GLU A 404 18.68 -19.73 5.04
C GLU A 404 17.57 -20.75 4.74
N GLU A 405 17.20 -21.60 5.70
CA GLU A 405 16.06 -22.52 5.58
C GLU A 405 14.73 -21.79 5.34
N TYR A 406 14.55 -20.61 5.94
CA TYR A 406 13.38 -19.77 5.70
C TYR A 406 13.38 -19.19 4.28
N PHE A 407 14.51 -18.65 3.82
CA PHE A 407 14.66 -18.11 2.46
C PHE A 407 14.52 -19.19 1.38
N ASP A 408 15.00 -20.41 1.61
CA ASP A 408 14.79 -21.55 0.70
C ASP A 408 13.31 -21.90 0.56
N ARG A 409 12.55 -21.86 1.66
CA ARG A 409 11.10 -22.07 1.62
C ARG A 409 10.38 -20.94 0.91
N LEU A 410 10.83 -19.69 1.06
CA LEU A 410 10.27 -18.54 0.34
C LEU A 410 10.49 -18.68 -1.16
N VAL A 411 11.73 -18.92 -1.57
CA VAL A 411 12.14 -19.15 -2.97
C VAL A 411 11.39 -20.33 -3.57
N GLY A 412 11.26 -21.43 -2.83
CA GLY A 412 10.53 -22.61 -3.26
C GLY A 412 8.99 -22.47 -3.27
N GLY A 413 8.44 -21.31 -2.87
CA GLY A 413 7.00 -21.09 -2.77
C GLY A 413 6.30 -21.93 -1.69
N LYS A 414 7.08 -22.52 -0.77
CA LYS A 414 6.58 -23.33 0.35
C LYS A 414 6.08 -22.48 1.52
N THR A 415 6.48 -21.21 1.57
CA THR A 415 5.97 -20.22 2.53
C THR A 415 5.83 -18.84 1.86
N ARG A 416 5.08 -17.94 2.50
CA ARG A 416 4.93 -16.55 2.07
C ARG A 416 5.73 -15.64 2.98
N LEU A 417 6.26 -14.55 2.43
CA LEU A 417 6.99 -13.55 3.20
C LEU A 417 6.03 -12.84 4.17
N ARG A 418 6.30 -12.95 5.47
CA ARG A 418 5.56 -12.22 6.52
C ARG A 418 6.33 -10.96 6.87
N PRO A 419 5.86 -9.76 6.49
CA PRO A 419 6.65 -8.53 6.63
C PRO A 419 6.99 -8.26 8.10
N LEU A 420 8.26 -7.93 8.35
CA LEU A 420 8.71 -7.41 9.63
C LEU A 420 8.12 -6.00 9.84
N PRO A 421 7.62 -5.65 11.04
CA PRO A 421 7.21 -4.27 11.33
C PRO A 421 8.34 -3.29 10.98
N SER A 422 8.03 -2.22 10.25
CA SER A 422 9.00 -1.23 9.77
C SER A 422 9.79 -0.58 10.90
N ALA A 423 9.11 -0.27 12.01
CA ALA A 423 9.72 0.27 13.21
C ALA A 423 10.66 -0.74 13.89
N LEU A 424 10.33 -2.04 13.89
CA LEU A 424 11.22 -3.08 14.40
C LEU A 424 12.46 -3.24 13.51
N ALA A 425 12.29 -3.31 12.19
CA ALA A 425 13.40 -3.38 11.24
C ALA A 425 14.36 -2.21 11.44
N THR A 426 13.82 -1.00 11.56
CA THR A 426 14.62 0.22 11.83
C THR A 426 15.36 0.13 13.15
N LEU A 427 14.67 -0.27 14.23
CA LEU A 427 15.27 -0.40 15.55
C LEU A 427 16.42 -1.41 15.56
N LEU A 428 16.27 -2.53 14.85
CA LEU A 428 17.33 -3.54 14.72
C LEU A 428 18.52 -3.01 13.91
N ARG A 429 18.27 -2.30 12.80
CA ARG A 429 19.32 -1.63 12.00
C ARG A 429 20.07 -0.55 12.77
N GLU A 430 19.43 0.13 13.71
CA GLU A 430 20.09 1.13 14.56
C GLU A 430 21.00 0.50 15.63
N ARG A 431 20.68 -0.72 16.06
CA ARG A 431 21.39 -1.44 17.13
C ARG A 431 22.47 -2.41 16.61
N SER A 432 22.57 -2.57 15.30
CA SER A 432 23.44 -3.55 14.65
C SER A 432 24.17 -2.98 13.44
N THR A 433 25.26 -3.62 13.03
CA THR A 433 25.98 -3.30 11.79
C THR A 433 25.31 -3.96 10.60
N TYR A 434 25.24 -3.28 9.47
CA TYR A 434 24.83 -3.87 8.19
C TYR A 434 25.45 -3.09 7.04
N LYS A 435 25.51 -3.71 5.86
CA LYS A 435 26.01 -3.08 4.65
C LYS A 435 25.44 -3.77 3.42
N VAL A 436 25.08 -2.98 2.41
CA VAL A 436 24.80 -3.46 1.04
C VAL A 436 26.02 -3.19 0.18
N HIS A 437 26.40 -4.14 -0.67
CA HIS A 437 27.55 -4.04 -1.55
C HIS A 437 27.07 -4.09 -3.01
N ASP A 438 27.09 -2.93 -3.69
CA ASP A 438 26.64 -2.81 -5.09
C ASP A 438 27.40 -3.75 -6.04
N GLY A 439 28.69 -3.95 -5.82
CA GLY A 439 29.50 -4.90 -6.60
C GLY A 439 28.96 -6.32 -6.52
N GLY A 440 28.56 -6.77 -5.32
CA GLY A 440 27.94 -8.09 -5.13
C GLY A 440 26.54 -8.20 -5.71
N ILE A 441 25.73 -7.13 -5.63
CA ILE A 441 24.42 -7.09 -6.32
C ILE A 441 24.58 -7.23 -7.83
N ASN A 442 25.50 -6.47 -8.43
CA ASN A 442 25.77 -6.54 -9.87
C ASN A 442 26.23 -7.95 -10.27
N ARG A 443 27.12 -8.55 -9.49
CA ARG A 443 27.56 -9.92 -9.70
C ARG A 443 26.41 -10.93 -9.63
N ALA A 444 25.51 -10.77 -8.66
CA ALA A 444 24.34 -11.63 -8.52
C ALA A 444 23.40 -11.54 -9.74
N ILE A 445 23.23 -10.35 -10.30
CA ILE A 445 22.41 -10.13 -11.50
C ILE A 445 23.02 -10.84 -12.71
N GLU A 446 24.33 -10.69 -12.92
CA GLU A 446 25.06 -11.39 -14.00
C GLU A 446 24.89 -12.91 -13.90
N LEU A 447 25.06 -13.46 -12.69
CA LEU A 447 24.89 -14.88 -12.42
C LEU A 447 23.46 -15.36 -12.72
N ALA A 448 22.44 -14.61 -12.26
CA ALA A 448 21.04 -14.96 -12.48
C ALA A 448 20.65 -14.91 -13.97
N GLN A 449 21.17 -13.93 -14.71
CA GLN A 449 20.96 -13.81 -16.16
C GLN A 449 21.66 -14.94 -16.92
N ALA A 450 22.88 -15.32 -16.53
CA ALA A 450 23.61 -16.43 -17.14
C ALA A 450 22.88 -17.77 -16.97
N GLU A 451 22.33 -18.03 -15.78
CA GLU A 451 21.54 -19.25 -15.52
C GLU A 451 20.23 -19.29 -16.32
N SER A 452 19.55 -18.13 -16.46
CA SER A 452 18.35 -18.02 -17.29
C SER A 452 18.67 -18.31 -18.76
N ALA A 453 19.77 -17.76 -19.29
CA ALA A 453 20.20 -17.99 -20.66
C ALA A 453 20.56 -19.46 -20.93
N LYS A 454 21.19 -20.15 -19.97
CA LYS A 454 21.45 -21.60 -20.06
C LYS A 454 20.16 -22.41 -20.10
N ALA A 455 19.20 -22.08 -19.25
CA ALA A 455 17.90 -22.77 -19.21
C ALA A 455 17.10 -22.58 -20.51
N ASP A 456 17.12 -21.38 -21.09
CA ASP A 456 16.45 -21.10 -22.36
C ASP A 456 17.16 -21.77 -23.55
N SER A 457 18.49 -21.80 -23.55
CA SER A 457 19.29 -22.52 -24.56
C SER A 457 19.04 -24.04 -24.49
N ALA A 458 18.92 -24.61 -23.29
CA ALA A 458 18.59 -26.02 -23.09
C ALA A 458 17.17 -26.36 -23.58
N ARG A 459 16.21 -25.42 -23.48
CA ARG A 459 14.85 -25.57 -24.04
C ARG A 459 14.81 -25.43 -25.56
N GLN A 460 15.71 -24.67 -26.16
CA GLN A 460 15.83 -24.55 -27.62
C GLN A 460 16.58 -25.73 -28.26
N GLY A 461 17.49 -26.39 -27.53
CA GLY A 461 18.23 -27.57 -27.98
C GLY A 461 17.40 -28.84 -28.16
N THR A 462 16.16 -28.88 -27.65
CA THR A 462 15.19 -29.93 -27.96
C THR A 462 14.38 -29.55 -29.21
N GLY A 463 15.03 -29.52 -30.36
CA GLY A 463 14.34 -29.47 -31.66
C GLY A 463 13.47 -30.73 -31.88
N PRO A 464 12.50 -30.71 -32.80
CA PRO A 464 11.67 -31.89 -33.07
C PRO A 464 12.58 -33.07 -33.45
N MET A 465 12.45 -34.20 -32.74
CA MET A 465 13.20 -35.42 -33.07
C MET A 465 13.03 -35.70 -34.56
N GLN A 466 14.14 -35.82 -35.28
CA GLN A 466 14.10 -36.35 -36.64
C GLN A 466 13.47 -37.75 -36.58
N PRO A 467 12.47 -38.05 -37.42
CA PRO A 467 11.96 -39.41 -37.52
C PRO A 467 13.13 -40.34 -37.86
N ALA A 468 13.22 -41.48 -37.18
CA ALA A 468 14.24 -42.48 -37.45
C ALA A 468 14.29 -42.78 -38.96
N PRO A 469 15.47 -42.99 -39.56
CA PRO A 469 15.59 -43.37 -40.96
C PRO A 469 14.71 -44.59 -41.21
N GLY A 470 13.76 -44.47 -42.14
CA GLY A 470 12.92 -45.59 -42.55
C GLY A 470 13.79 -46.77 -42.97
N GLY A 471 13.40 -47.98 -42.52
CA GLY A 471 14.10 -49.21 -42.89
C GLY A 471 14.21 -49.37 -44.41
N PRO A 472 15.21 -50.10 -44.92
CA PRO A 472 15.47 -50.23 -46.35
C PRO A 472 14.25 -50.77 -47.09
N PRO A 473 13.95 -50.26 -48.30
CA PRO A 473 12.78 -50.67 -49.07
C PRO A 473 12.88 -52.16 -49.43
N VAL A 474 11.79 -52.89 -49.18
CA VAL A 474 11.65 -54.29 -49.62
C VAL A 474 11.43 -54.29 -51.13
N PRO A 475 12.29 -54.94 -51.94
CA PRO A 475 12.11 -55.01 -53.39
C PRO A 475 10.84 -55.79 -53.75
N GLY A 476 9.94 -55.19 -54.52
CA GLY A 476 8.85 -55.93 -55.19
C GLY A 476 7.42 -55.43 -54.99
N LEU A 477 7.18 -54.35 -54.25
CA LEU A 477 5.85 -53.74 -54.13
C LEU A 477 5.83 -52.36 -54.81
N GLY A 478 5.07 -52.26 -55.90
CA GLY A 478 4.79 -51.01 -56.59
C GLY A 478 3.99 -50.03 -55.71
N PRO A 479 3.93 -48.74 -56.07
CA PRO A 479 3.36 -47.72 -55.23
C PRO A 479 1.83 -47.91 -55.08
N ASP A 480 1.38 -48.09 -53.84
CA ASP A 480 -0.05 -48.04 -53.47
C ASP A 480 -0.61 -46.65 -53.74
N THR A 481 -1.33 -46.51 -54.85
CA THR A 481 -2.11 -45.32 -55.19
C THR A 481 -3.44 -45.32 -54.44
N ASN A 482 -3.43 -45.34 -53.10
CA ASN A 482 -4.55 -44.84 -52.30
C ASN A 482 -4.22 -44.81 -50.79
N ARG A 483 -3.72 -43.67 -50.31
CA ARG A 483 -4.00 -43.25 -48.93
C ARG A 483 -4.24 -41.74 -48.88
N ALA A 484 -5.42 -41.41 -48.35
CA ALA A 484 -6.11 -40.14 -48.42
C ALA A 484 -5.31 -38.93 -47.91
N LYS A 485 -5.51 -37.79 -48.59
CA LYS A 485 -5.19 -36.44 -48.11
C LYS A 485 -5.89 -36.18 -46.76
N ALA A 486 -5.11 -36.00 -45.70
CA ALA A 486 -5.58 -35.31 -44.49
C ALA A 486 -5.62 -33.78 -44.77
N PRO A 487 -6.63 -33.04 -44.29
CA PRO A 487 -6.74 -31.60 -44.53
C PRO A 487 -5.76 -30.82 -43.66
N ALA A 488 -5.23 -29.72 -44.22
CA ALA A 488 -4.35 -28.78 -43.52
C ALA A 488 -5.08 -28.08 -42.35
N PRO A 489 -4.39 -27.78 -41.23
CA PRO A 489 -4.97 -27.02 -40.13
C PRO A 489 -5.25 -25.57 -40.57
N LYS A 490 -6.44 -25.07 -40.26
CA LYS A 490 -6.86 -23.69 -40.51
C LYS A 490 -5.97 -22.71 -39.72
N ARG A 491 -5.37 -21.73 -40.41
CA ARG A 491 -4.75 -20.54 -39.81
C ARG A 491 -5.83 -19.73 -39.07
N ALA A 492 -5.56 -19.37 -37.81
CA ALA A 492 -6.33 -18.37 -37.09
C ALA A 492 -6.13 -16.97 -37.73
N PRO A 493 -7.17 -16.11 -37.79
CA PRO A 493 -7.04 -14.78 -38.37
C PRO A 493 -6.27 -13.83 -37.43
N ALA A 494 -5.42 -13.00 -38.01
CA ALA A 494 -4.70 -11.93 -37.33
C ALA A 494 -5.66 -10.85 -36.80
N PRO A 495 -5.34 -10.18 -35.67
CA PRO A 495 -6.13 -9.07 -35.16
C PRO A 495 -6.04 -7.86 -36.11
N ARG A 496 -7.19 -7.28 -36.43
CA ARG A 496 -7.31 -6.05 -37.23
C ARG A 496 -6.69 -4.87 -36.47
N ALA A 497 -5.89 -4.08 -37.18
CA ALA A 497 -5.47 -2.75 -36.75
C ALA A 497 -6.68 -1.81 -36.62
N PRO A 498 -6.70 -0.90 -35.62
CA PRO A 498 -7.72 0.14 -35.55
C PRO A 498 -7.48 1.19 -36.65
N ALA A 499 -8.56 1.52 -37.36
CA ALA A 499 -8.57 2.52 -38.40
C ALA A 499 -8.45 3.94 -37.81
N ASP A 500 -7.63 4.76 -38.47
CA ASP A 500 -7.55 6.20 -38.30
C ASP A 500 -8.93 6.85 -38.40
N SER A 501 -9.24 7.73 -37.44
CA SER A 501 -10.23 8.78 -37.61
C SER A 501 -9.56 10.12 -37.29
N ALA A 502 -9.40 10.90 -38.36
CA ALA A 502 -8.96 12.30 -38.33
C ALA A 502 -10.08 13.21 -37.76
N PRO A 503 -9.75 14.45 -37.36
CA PRO A 503 -10.58 15.26 -36.47
C PRO A 503 -11.61 16.11 -37.22
N ALA A 504 -12.75 16.37 -36.58
CA ALA A 504 -13.66 17.46 -36.94
C ALA A 504 -13.84 18.40 -35.74
N ASN A 505 -13.67 19.69 -36.03
CA ASN A 505 -13.66 20.85 -35.14
C ASN A 505 -15.11 21.40 -34.93
N PRO A 506 -15.36 22.62 -34.40
CA PRO A 506 -16.09 22.87 -33.15
C PRO A 506 -17.46 23.56 -33.33
N GLY A 507 -18.24 23.68 -32.25
CA GLY A 507 -19.27 24.73 -32.07
C GLY A 507 -20.71 24.26 -31.83
N ASN A 508 -21.14 24.26 -30.56
CA ASN A 508 -22.21 25.12 -30.01
C ASN A 508 -22.39 24.84 -28.51
#